data_AF-A0A7C7IQS7-F1
#
_entry.id   AF-A0A7C7IQS7-F1
#
_cell.length_a   1.000
_cell.length_b   1.000
_cell.length_c   1.000
_cell.angle_alpha   90.00
_cell.angle_beta   90.00
_cell.angle_gamma   90.00
#
_symmetry.space_group_name_H-M   'P 1'
#
loop_
_entity.id
_entity.type
_entity.pdbx_description
1 polymer ?
#
loop_
_entity_poly.entity_id
_entity_poly.type
_entity_poly.pdbx_seq_one_letter_code
_entity_poly.pdbx_strand_id
1 'polypeptide(L)'
;MLTPIVYINGLFWTIDKANISVLDRGFTYGDGLFETMRVYSGKIFRLEHHLDRLFQSARSIFIELPITKNEIQSAIYAAIKLNGLSDSIVRLTVTRGELGSGVNVDYSSPPTIVILVKPVKAISKKTYKEGIGIKLYKKSAIRTQGISNKIKSCNYLSNIILRENALKENFFEAVLLDHNHNVTEGTISNIFIIKNNQLKTPILNEFVLSGIIRQAILDLCLENNIPFKEDRITERELYEADELFLTNSGIEILPVRNINHHKLKNRGTRPMTKHIHMLLLKSFEELS
;
A
#
# COMPACT_ATOMS: atom_id res chain seq x y z
N MET A 1 -1.31 7.12 -28.13
CA MET A 1 -0.72 6.56 -26.88
C MET A 1 -0.26 5.15 -27.21
N LEU A 2 0.92 4.74 -26.76
CA LEU A 2 1.36 3.35 -26.88
C LEU A 2 0.39 2.46 -26.10
N THR A 3 -0.01 1.33 -26.68
CA THR A 3 -0.83 0.34 -25.99
C THR A 3 -0.01 -0.25 -24.83
N PRO A 4 -0.50 -0.21 -23.58
CA PRO A 4 0.24 -0.73 -22.44
C PRO A 4 0.65 -2.19 -22.63
N ILE A 5 1.88 -2.51 -22.22
CA ILE A 5 2.43 -3.87 -22.23
C ILE A 5 2.35 -4.46 -20.82
N VAL A 6 1.89 -5.71 -20.73
CA VAL A 6 1.72 -6.46 -19.49
C VAL A 6 2.53 -7.74 -19.56
N TYR A 7 3.22 -8.08 -18.47
CA TYR A 7 3.84 -9.39 -18.32
C TYR A 7 2.85 -10.36 -17.70
N ILE A 8 2.69 -11.55 -18.30
CA ILE A 8 1.91 -12.67 -17.75
C ILE A 8 2.74 -13.94 -17.95
N ASN A 9 3.09 -14.62 -16.85
CA ASN A 9 3.75 -15.95 -16.85
C ASN A 9 4.94 -16.08 -17.82
N GLY A 10 5.84 -15.10 -17.85
CA GLY A 10 7.05 -15.14 -18.69
C GLY A 10 6.94 -14.41 -20.01
N LEU A 11 5.73 -14.04 -20.43
CA LEU A 11 5.45 -13.45 -21.74
C LEU A 11 4.92 -12.02 -21.62
N PHE A 12 5.22 -11.19 -22.62
CA PHE A 12 4.73 -9.82 -22.72
C PHE A 12 3.58 -9.73 -23.73
N TRP A 13 2.50 -9.08 -23.33
CA TRP A 13 1.27 -8.93 -24.09
C TRP A 13 0.87 -7.47 -24.18
N THR A 14 0.25 -7.07 -25.28
CA THR A 14 -0.53 -5.83 -25.28
C THR A 14 -1.74 -6.00 -24.38
N ILE A 15 -2.15 -4.95 -23.65
CA ILE A 15 -3.22 -5.04 -22.64
C ILE A 15 -4.55 -5.58 -23.20
N ASP A 16 -4.84 -5.34 -24.48
CA ASP A 16 -6.03 -5.82 -25.19
C ASP A 16 -6.03 -7.33 -25.46
N LYS A 17 -4.84 -7.95 -25.47
CA LYS A 17 -4.66 -9.41 -25.66
C LYS A 17 -4.36 -10.14 -24.35
N ALA A 18 -3.99 -9.40 -23.30
CA ALA A 18 -3.69 -9.93 -21.99
C ALA A 18 -4.95 -10.54 -21.35
N ASN A 19 -4.94 -11.85 -21.11
CA ASN A 19 -6.04 -12.56 -20.49
C ASN A 19 -5.52 -13.53 -19.41
N ILE A 20 -6.39 -13.81 -18.44
CA ILE A 20 -6.25 -14.89 -17.46
C ILE A 20 -7.52 -15.73 -17.51
N SER A 21 -7.43 -17.00 -17.13
CA SER A 21 -8.59 -17.88 -17.10
C SER A 21 -9.63 -17.43 -16.08
N VAL A 22 -10.89 -17.64 -16.42
CA VAL A 22 -12.03 -17.45 -15.48
C VAL A 22 -12.03 -18.47 -14.34
N LEU A 23 -11.20 -19.52 -14.45
CA LEU A 23 -10.99 -20.53 -13.42
C LEU A 23 -9.82 -20.20 -12.48
N ASP A 24 -9.12 -19.08 -12.71
CA ASP A 24 -8.04 -18.64 -11.82
C ASP A 24 -8.60 -18.33 -10.43
N ARG A 25 -8.03 -18.92 -9.38
CA ARG A 25 -8.54 -18.74 -8.01
C ARG A 25 -8.32 -17.36 -7.42
N GLY A 26 -7.42 -16.57 -8.00
CA GLY A 26 -7.34 -15.15 -7.73
C GLY A 26 -8.61 -14.42 -8.15
N PHE A 27 -9.26 -14.86 -9.24
CA PHE A 27 -10.53 -14.33 -9.71
C PHE A 27 -11.72 -14.90 -8.92
N THR A 28 -11.78 -16.21 -8.71
CA THR A 28 -12.96 -16.85 -8.09
C THR A 28 -13.03 -16.69 -6.57
N TYR A 29 -11.89 -16.60 -5.89
CA TYR A 29 -11.82 -16.57 -4.41
C TYR A 29 -10.95 -15.45 -3.83
N GLY A 30 -10.30 -14.63 -4.67
CA GLY A 30 -9.30 -13.67 -4.18
C GLY A 30 -8.03 -14.35 -3.63
N ASP A 31 -7.78 -15.62 -3.98
CA ASP A 31 -6.63 -16.42 -3.55
C ASP A 31 -5.36 -15.97 -4.28
N GLY A 32 -4.81 -14.86 -3.80
CA GLY A 32 -3.66 -14.21 -4.39
C GLY A 32 -3.14 -13.05 -3.54
N LEU A 33 -2.03 -12.51 -3.99
CA LEU A 33 -1.23 -11.46 -3.37
C LEU A 33 -0.96 -10.36 -4.37
N PHE A 34 -0.62 -9.19 -3.85
CA PHE A 34 -0.09 -8.15 -4.71
C PHE A 34 0.86 -7.18 -4.02
N GLU A 35 1.68 -6.56 -4.86
CA GLU A 35 2.52 -5.42 -4.53
C GLU A 35 2.18 -4.21 -5.39
N THR A 36 2.33 -3.04 -4.78
CA THR A 36 2.24 -1.74 -5.45
C THR A 36 3.53 -1.00 -5.20
N MET A 37 4.34 -0.81 -6.23
CA MET A 37 5.67 -0.22 -6.17
C MET A 37 5.71 1.06 -7.00
N ARG A 38 6.41 2.08 -6.51
CA ARG A 38 6.58 3.35 -7.21
C ARG A 38 7.97 3.40 -7.84
N VAL A 39 7.99 3.76 -9.11
CA VAL A 39 9.20 3.97 -9.90
C VAL A 39 9.48 5.46 -9.96
N TYR A 40 10.66 5.89 -9.52
CA TYR A 40 11.15 7.26 -9.66
C TYR A 40 12.35 7.23 -10.60
N SER A 41 12.33 8.03 -11.67
CA SER A 41 13.44 8.10 -12.64
C SER A 41 13.93 6.72 -13.12
N GLY A 42 13.01 5.78 -13.33
CA GLY A 42 13.29 4.42 -13.79
C GLY A 42 13.72 3.42 -12.70
N LYS A 43 13.85 3.84 -11.43
CA LYS A 43 14.24 2.97 -10.30
C LYS A 43 13.10 2.78 -9.32
N ILE A 44 12.99 1.58 -8.74
CA ILE A 44 11.93 1.26 -7.78
C ILE A 44 12.41 1.54 -6.36
N PHE A 45 11.69 2.38 -5.62
CA PHE A 45 11.99 2.62 -4.21
C PHE A 45 11.75 1.35 -3.40
N ARG A 46 12.77 0.91 -2.66
CA ARG A 46 12.72 -0.25 -1.75
C ARG A 46 12.22 -1.55 -2.41
N LEU A 47 12.66 -1.81 -3.65
CA LEU A 47 12.28 -3.00 -4.43
C LEU A 47 12.47 -4.30 -3.64
N GLU A 48 13.64 -4.49 -3.02
CA GLU A 48 13.95 -5.73 -2.29
C GLU A 48 12.94 -5.96 -1.15
N HIS A 49 12.58 -4.92 -0.40
CA HIS A 49 11.58 -5.03 0.66
C HIS A 49 10.18 -5.39 0.15
N HIS A 50 9.80 -4.89 -1.02
CA HIS A 50 8.54 -5.26 -1.67
C HIS A 50 8.55 -6.74 -2.09
N LEU A 51 9.64 -7.21 -2.71
CA LEU A 51 9.78 -8.60 -3.12
C LEU A 51 9.88 -9.53 -1.90
N ASP A 52 10.61 -9.15 -0.87
CA ASP A 52 10.67 -9.86 0.42
C ASP A 52 9.28 -10.11 0.99
N ARG A 53 8.46 -9.05 1.08
CA ARG A 53 7.10 -9.17 1.60
C ARG A 53 6.24 -10.07 0.73
N LEU A 54 6.35 -9.98 -0.60
CA LEU A 54 5.61 -10.85 -1.52
C LEU A 54 5.98 -12.33 -1.32
N PHE A 55 7.27 -12.66 -1.33
CA PHE A 55 7.74 -14.04 -1.18
C PHE A 55 7.42 -14.61 0.22
N GLN A 56 7.55 -13.81 1.27
CA GLN A 56 7.13 -14.21 2.62
C GLN A 56 5.62 -14.47 2.66
N SER A 57 4.82 -13.57 2.08
CA SER A 57 3.36 -13.72 2.02
C SER A 57 2.95 -14.95 1.22
N ALA A 58 3.62 -15.21 0.09
CA ALA A 58 3.37 -16.39 -0.76
C ALA A 58 3.56 -17.67 0.02
N ARG A 59 4.68 -17.81 0.75
CA ARG A 59 4.92 -18.94 1.65
C ARG A 59 3.84 -19.06 2.75
N SER A 60 3.42 -17.94 3.36
CA SER A 60 2.37 -17.95 4.40
C SER A 60 1.01 -18.40 3.91
N ILE A 61 0.75 -18.36 2.60
CA ILE A 61 -0.48 -18.89 1.99
C ILE A 61 -0.20 -20.09 1.08
N PHE A 62 0.94 -20.76 1.24
CA PHE A 62 1.29 -21.99 0.50
C PHE A 62 1.40 -21.80 -1.03
N ILE A 63 1.65 -20.59 -1.53
CA ILE A 63 1.99 -20.35 -2.95
C ILE A 63 3.50 -20.52 -3.13
N GLU A 64 3.90 -21.51 -3.92
CA GLU A 64 5.28 -21.69 -4.36
C GLU A 64 5.51 -20.95 -5.67
N LEU A 65 6.30 -19.88 -5.62
CA LEU A 65 6.62 -19.09 -6.81
C LEU A 65 7.60 -19.88 -7.71
N PRO A 66 7.30 -20.07 -9.00
CA PRO A 66 8.16 -20.82 -9.92
C PRO A 66 9.40 -20.04 -10.39
N ILE A 67 9.57 -18.80 -9.92
CA ILE A 67 10.65 -17.90 -10.31
C ILE A 67 11.25 -17.20 -9.09
N THR A 68 12.53 -16.89 -9.20
CA THR A 68 13.33 -16.20 -8.19
C THR A 68 12.99 -14.70 -8.11
N LYS A 69 13.41 -14.05 -7.02
CA LYS A 69 13.31 -12.58 -6.89
C LYS A 69 14.01 -11.84 -8.03
N ASN A 70 15.19 -12.33 -8.45
CA ASN A 70 15.97 -11.72 -9.52
C ASN A 70 15.26 -11.80 -10.88
N GLU A 71 14.57 -12.90 -11.15
CA GLU A 71 13.75 -13.06 -12.36
C GLU A 71 12.52 -12.14 -12.32
N ILE A 72 11.83 -12.05 -11.18
CA ILE A 72 10.72 -11.08 -11.00
C ILE A 72 11.22 -9.65 -11.21
N GLN A 73 12.35 -9.28 -10.59
CA GLN A 73 12.96 -7.98 -10.77
C GLN A 73 13.26 -7.68 -12.25
N SER A 74 13.84 -8.65 -12.95
CA SER A 74 14.16 -8.53 -14.38
C SER A 74 12.89 -8.33 -15.22
N ALA A 75 11.83 -9.09 -14.94
CA ALA A 75 10.54 -8.95 -15.59
C ALA A 75 9.89 -7.58 -15.33
N ILE A 76 9.99 -7.06 -14.11
CA ILE A 76 9.50 -5.73 -13.76
C ILE A 76 10.23 -4.65 -14.56
N TYR A 77 11.57 -4.65 -14.57
CA TYR A 77 12.34 -3.63 -15.31
C TYR A 77 12.13 -3.73 -16.82
N ALA A 78 12.00 -4.94 -17.37
CA ALA A 78 11.61 -5.14 -18.76
C ALA A 78 10.21 -4.55 -19.05
N ALA A 79 9.22 -4.77 -18.18
CA ALA A 79 7.89 -4.18 -18.32
C ALA A 79 7.93 -2.64 -18.27
N ILE A 80 8.73 -2.05 -17.36
CA ILE A 80 8.92 -0.59 -17.27
C ILE A 80 9.50 -0.05 -18.59
N LYS A 81 10.56 -0.69 -19.10
CA LYS A 81 11.23 -0.30 -20.35
C LYS A 81 10.28 -0.38 -21.55
N LEU A 82 9.53 -1.47 -21.69
CA LEU A 82 8.58 -1.68 -22.79
C LEU A 82 7.43 -0.68 -22.80
N ASN A 83 7.04 -0.17 -21.62
CA ASN A 83 6.01 0.88 -21.51
C ASN A 83 6.57 2.30 -21.63
N GLY A 84 7.90 2.48 -21.61
CA GLY A 84 8.55 3.80 -21.76
C GLY A 84 8.24 4.78 -20.62
N LEU A 85 7.98 4.30 -19.39
CA LEU A 85 7.59 5.14 -18.25
C LEU A 85 8.72 5.26 -17.22
N SER A 86 9.34 6.44 -17.11
CA SER A 86 10.33 6.74 -16.06
C SER A 86 9.68 6.92 -14.68
N ASP A 87 8.47 7.46 -14.65
CA ASP A 87 7.65 7.67 -13.46
C ASP A 87 6.37 6.85 -13.56
N SER A 88 6.28 5.79 -12.76
CA SER A 88 5.18 4.86 -12.86
C SER A 88 4.85 4.15 -11.54
N ILE A 89 3.69 3.50 -11.53
CA ILE A 89 3.30 2.51 -10.54
C ILE A 89 3.38 1.13 -11.18
N VAL A 90 4.15 0.23 -10.57
CA VAL A 90 4.14 -1.19 -10.88
C VAL A 90 3.17 -1.89 -9.95
N ARG A 91 2.23 -2.64 -10.53
CA ARG A 91 1.37 -3.60 -9.83
C ARG A 91 1.85 -5.00 -10.19
N LEU A 92 2.44 -5.69 -9.23
CA LEU A 92 2.77 -7.11 -9.32
C LEU A 92 1.68 -7.88 -8.60
N THR A 93 1.02 -8.81 -9.30
CA THR A 93 -0.03 -9.66 -8.75
C THR A 93 0.38 -11.11 -8.92
N VAL A 94 0.20 -11.90 -7.88
CA VAL A 94 0.39 -13.36 -7.90
C VAL A 94 -0.91 -14.00 -7.47
N THR A 95 -1.43 -14.95 -8.22
CA THR A 95 -2.59 -15.75 -7.82
C THR A 95 -2.20 -17.21 -7.69
N ARG A 96 -3.04 -18.03 -7.04
CA ARG A 96 -2.86 -19.48 -7.01
C ARG A 96 -2.82 -20.13 -8.40
N GLY A 97 -3.35 -19.47 -9.43
CA GLY A 97 -3.53 -20.03 -10.76
C GLY A 97 -4.85 -20.78 -10.92
N GLU A 98 -4.93 -21.54 -12.01
CA GLU A 98 -6.12 -22.31 -12.40
C GLU A 98 -6.18 -23.62 -11.63
N LEU A 99 -7.24 -23.82 -10.85
CA LEU A 99 -7.48 -25.08 -10.15
C LEU A 99 -8.93 -25.51 -10.31
N GLY A 100 -9.17 -26.80 -10.09
CA GLY A 100 -10.52 -27.35 -9.97
C GLY A 100 -11.32 -26.70 -8.84
N SER A 101 -12.59 -27.09 -8.72
CA SER A 101 -13.50 -26.53 -7.72
C SER A 101 -13.08 -26.84 -6.28
N GLY A 102 -13.38 -25.92 -5.36
CA GLY A 102 -13.12 -26.08 -3.93
C GLY A 102 -11.96 -25.23 -3.40
N VAL A 103 -11.69 -25.35 -2.10
CA VAL A 103 -10.74 -24.48 -1.38
C VAL A 103 -9.41 -25.15 -1.05
N ASN A 104 -9.32 -26.47 -1.22
CA ASN A 104 -8.09 -27.24 -0.96
C ASN A 104 -6.92 -26.70 -1.78
N VAL A 105 -5.73 -26.64 -1.18
CA VAL A 105 -4.52 -26.25 -1.91
C VAL A 105 -4.08 -27.45 -2.74
N ASP A 106 -3.95 -27.23 -4.05
CA ASP A 106 -3.40 -28.18 -5.01
C ASP A 106 -2.16 -27.53 -5.63
N TYR A 107 -1.06 -28.29 -5.63
CA TYR A 107 0.26 -27.84 -6.08
C TYR A 107 0.55 -28.22 -7.53
N SER A 108 -0.40 -28.89 -8.21
CA SER A 108 -0.23 -29.35 -9.60
C SER A 108 -0.31 -28.22 -10.63
N SER A 109 -1.01 -27.12 -10.30
CA SER A 109 -1.10 -25.95 -11.16
C SER A 109 -0.13 -24.85 -10.75
N PRO A 110 0.58 -24.23 -11.71
CA PRO A 110 1.48 -23.13 -11.41
C PRO A 110 0.70 -21.85 -11.05
N PRO A 111 1.23 -21.01 -10.14
CA PRO A 111 0.70 -19.67 -9.87
C PRO A 111 0.69 -18.77 -11.11
N THR A 112 -0.31 -17.89 -11.23
CA THR A 112 -0.30 -16.82 -12.24
C THR A 112 0.44 -15.60 -11.72
N ILE A 113 1.41 -15.09 -12.48
CA ILE A 113 2.18 -13.88 -12.17
C ILE A 113 1.92 -12.82 -13.22
N VAL A 114 1.39 -11.68 -12.79
CA VAL A 114 1.07 -10.54 -13.65
C VAL A 114 1.82 -9.29 -13.19
N ILE A 115 2.54 -8.64 -14.11
CA ILE A 115 3.15 -7.33 -13.86
C ILE A 115 2.55 -6.30 -14.81
N LEU A 116 1.95 -5.27 -14.21
CA LEU A 116 1.32 -4.16 -14.90
C LEU A 116 2.01 -2.86 -14.50
N VAL A 117 2.36 -2.03 -15.49
CA VAL A 117 2.97 -0.72 -15.27
C VAL A 117 1.98 0.35 -15.70
N LYS A 118 1.74 1.35 -14.84
CA LYS A 118 0.79 2.44 -15.09
C LYS A 118 1.43 3.79 -14.82
N PRO A 119 1.03 4.86 -15.53
CA PRO A 119 1.45 6.21 -15.19
C PRO A 119 0.97 6.58 -13.78
N VAL A 120 1.74 7.44 -13.12
CA VAL A 120 1.36 7.91 -11.78
C VAL A 120 0.27 8.95 -11.88
N LYS A 121 -0.75 8.79 -11.05
CA LYS A 121 -1.78 9.82 -10.91
C LYS A 121 -1.23 10.93 -10.02
N ALA A 122 -0.95 12.09 -10.61
CA ALA A 122 -0.45 13.23 -9.87
C ALA A 122 -1.45 13.68 -8.79
N ILE A 123 -0.98 13.82 -7.55
CA ILE A 123 -1.68 14.52 -6.48
C ILE A 123 -1.31 16.00 -6.57
N SER A 124 -2.32 16.89 -6.57
CA SER A 124 -2.07 18.31 -6.77
C SER A 124 -1.27 18.92 -5.62
N LYS A 125 -0.40 19.89 -5.92
CA LYS A 125 0.31 20.69 -4.88
C LYS A 125 -0.66 21.32 -3.87
N LYS A 126 -1.86 21.70 -4.34
CA LYS A 126 -2.95 22.21 -3.49
C LYS A 126 -3.40 21.16 -2.48
N THR A 127 -3.58 19.90 -2.91
CA THR A 127 -3.95 18.79 -2.02
C THR A 127 -2.91 18.53 -0.94
N TYR A 128 -1.61 18.53 -1.27
CA TYR A 128 -0.56 18.41 -0.26
C TYR A 128 -0.54 19.59 0.72
N LYS A 129 -0.73 20.82 0.21
CA LYS A 129 -0.76 22.04 1.03
C LYS A 129 -1.95 22.07 1.98
N GLU A 130 -3.16 21.82 1.48
CA GLU A 130 -4.40 21.90 2.27
C GLU A 130 -4.60 20.66 3.14
N GLY A 131 -4.07 19.52 2.71
CA GLY A 131 -4.32 18.20 3.28
C GLY A 131 -5.69 17.65 2.87
N ILE A 132 -5.92 16.39 3.23
CA ILE A 132 -7.14 15.62 2.92
C ILE A 132 -8.07 15.49 4.13
N GLY A 133 -9.34 15.14 3.89
CA GLY A 133 -10.25 14.71 4.95
C GLY A 133 -10.28 13.19 5.04
N ILE A 134 -10.36 12.64 6.25
CA ILE A 134 -10.55 11.20 6.49
C ILE A 134 -11.88 10.93 7.21
N LYS A 135 -12.51 9.79 6.92
CA LYS A 135 -13.70 9.29 7.63
C LYS A 135 -13.32 8.12 8.52
N LEU A 136 -13.78 8.09 9.77
CA LEU A 136 -13.54 6.95 10.67
C LEU A 136 -14.66 5.91 10.56
N TYR A 137 -14.29 4.64 10.49
CA TYR A 137 -15.22 3.51 10.55
C TYR A 137 -14.93 2.63 11.76
N LYS A 138 -15.89 2.49 12.65
CA LYS A 138 -15.76 1.73 13.92
C LYS A 138 -15.99 0.25 13.68
N LYS A 139 -15.25 -0.61 14.41
CA LYS A 139 -15.39 -2.08 14.36
C LYS A 139 -15.30 -2.62 12.92
N SER A 140 -14.40 -2.04 12.13
CA SER A 140 -14.33 -2.25 10.67
C SER A 140 -12.98 -2.79 10.20
N ALA A 141 -12.04 -3.00 11.13
CA ALA A 141 -10.74 -3.59 10.86
C ALA A 141 -10.88 -5.09 10.56
N ILE A 142 -11.25 -5.43 9.33
CA ILE A 142 -11.43 -6.80 8.86
C ILE A 142 -10.30 -7.10 7.86
N ARG A 143 -9.07 -7.26 8.38
CA ARG A 143 -8.03 -8.01 7.66
C ARG A 143 -8.23 -9.51 7.90
N THR A 144 -7.46 -10.35 7.23
CA THR A 144 -7.50 -11.81 7.41
C THR A 144 -7.00 -12.18 8.82
N GLN A 145 -7.92 -12.14 9.79
CA GLN A 145 -7.66 -12.42 11.21
C GLN A 145 -7.01 -13.79 11.39
N GLY A 146 -6.09 -13.90 12.35
CA GLY A 146 -5.44 -15.16 12.72
C GLY A 146 -4.40 -15.72 11.74
N ILE A 147 -4.08 -15.05 10.62
CA ILE A 147 -3.04 -15.52 9.68
C ILE A 147 -1.75 -14.71 9.83
N SER A 148 -1.71 -13.47 9.33
CA SER A 148 -0.53 -12.60 9.44
C SER A 148 -0.83 -11.18 8.98
N ASN A 149 -0.23 -10.21 9.67
CA ASN A 149 -0.26 -8.79 9.31
C ASN A 149 0.65 -8.43 8.13
N LYS A 150 1.47 -9.36 7.64
CA LYS A 150 2.36 -9.14 6.49
C LYS A 150 1.68 -9.41 5.16
N ILE A 151 0.55 -10.13 5.16
CA ILE A 151 -0.12 -10.57 3.94
C ILE A 151 -0.85 -9.40 3.28
N LYS A 152 -0.42 -9.06 2.07
CA LYS A 152 -1.10 -8.12 1.17
C LYS A 152 -1.86 -8.90 0.09
N SER A 153 -3.03 -9.43 0.47
CA SER A 153 -3.83 -10.31 -0.39
C SER A 153 -4.74 -9.55 -1.35
N CYS A 154 -5.29 -10.26 -2.33
CA CYS A 154 -6.32 -9.76 -3.25
C CYS A 154 -7.71 -9.60 -2.60
N ASN A 155 -7.89 -10.02 -1.34
CA ASN A 155 -9.14 -9.90 -0.59
C ASN A 155 -9.38 -8.47 -0.08
N TYR A 156 -9.71 -7.55 -0.98
CA TYR A 156 -9.85 -6.11 -0.70
C TYR A 156 -11.30 -5.61 -0.67
N LEU A 157 -12.31 -6.48 -0.73
CA LEU A 157 -13.72 -6.07 -0.84
C LEU A 157 -14.16 -5.12 0.29
N SER A 158 -13.83 -5.45 1.54
CA SER A 158 -14.13 -4.60 2.70
C SER A 158 -13.52 -3.21 2.55
N ASN A 159 -12.24 -3.15 2.16
CA ASN A 159 -11.51 -1.90 1.92
C ASN A 159 -12.16 -1.08 0.79
N ILE A 160 -12.59 -1.74 -0.30
CA ILE A 160 -13.26 -1.09 -1.44
C ILE A 160 -14.58 -0.46 -1.00
N ILE A 161 -15.44 -1.19 -0.29
CA ILE A 161 -16.76 -0.70 0.15
C ILE A 161 -16.61 0.50 1.10
N LEU A 162 -15.71 0.40 2.09
CA LEU A 162 -15.50 1.47 3.07
C LEU A 162 -14.88 2.71 2.42
N ARG A 163 -13.97 2.53 1.46
CA ARG A 163 -13.42 3.62 0.66
C ARG A 163 -14.51 4.33 -0.13
N GLU A 164 -15.35 3.57 -0.82
CA GLU A 164 -16.44 4.12 -1.64
C GLU A 164 -17.42 4.93 -0.79
N ASN A 165 -17.79 4.43 0.39
CA ASN A 165 -18.65 5.16 1.33
C ASN A 165 -18.01 6.49 1.78
N ALA A 166 -16.71 6.49 2.09
CA ALA A 166 -15.99 7.71 2.44
C ALA A 166 -15.95 8.72 1.28
N LEU A 167 -15.70 8.26 0.05
CA LEU A 167 -15.66 9.09 -1.15
C LEU A 167 -17.01 9.75 -1.43
N LYS A 168 -18.12 9.02 -1.28
CA LYS A 168 -19.50 9.56 -1.42
C LYS A 168 -19.81 10.67 -0.42
N GLU A 169 -19.16 10.65 0.74
CA GLU A 169 -19.25 11.69 1.76
C GLU A 169 -18.17 12.79 1.61
N ASN A 170 -17.46 12.85 0.48
CA ASN A 170 -16.39 13.80 0.18
C ASN A 170 -15.14 13.70 1.07
N PHE A 171 -14.90 12.53 1.66
CA PHE A 171 -13.63 12.20 2.31
C PHE A 171 -12.69 11.51 1.33
N PHE A 172 -11.37 11.73 1.48
CA PHE A 172 -10.37 11.13 0.61
C PHE A 172 -10.11 9.67 0.96
N GLU A 173 -10.20 9.33 2.24
CA GLU A 173 -9.87 8.01 2.78
C GLU A 173 -10.77 7.61 3.93
N ALA A 174 -11.02 6.31 4.05
CA ALA A 174 -11.59 5.67 5.22
C ALA A 174 -10.47 5.14 6.14
N VAL A 175 -10.53 5.48 7.42
CA VAL A 175 -9.63 4.98 8.47
C VAL A 175 -10.38 4.04 9.40
N LEU A 176 -9.80 2.87 9.60
CA LEU A 176 -10.45 1.73 10.25
C LEU A 176 -10.06 1.66 11.72
N LEU A 177 -11.05 1.43 12.57
CA LEU A 177 -10.86 1.21 13.99
C LEU A 177 -11.20 -0.25 14.35
N ASP A 178 -10.42 -0.81 15.26
CA ASP A 178 -10.63 -2.16 15.81
C ASP A 178 -11.86 -2.21 16.76
N HIS A 179 -12.11 -3.39 17.35
CA HIS A 179 -13.21 -3.60 18.30
C HIS A 179 -13.09 -2.80 19.60
N ASN A 180 -11.88 -2.36 19.94
CA ASN A 180 -11.55 -1.57 21.12
C ASN A 180 -11.42 -0.06 20.82
N HIS A 181 -11.88 0.38 19.65
CA HIS A 181 -11.80 1.76 19.18
C HIS A 181 -10.37 2.31 19.05
N ASN A 182 -9.39 1.43 18.83
CA ASN A 182 -8.05 1.83 18.45
C ASN A 182 -7.94 2.00 16.94
N VAL A 183 -7.16 2.99 16.54
CA VAL A 183 -6.82 3.25 15.14
C VAL A 183 -5.92 2.14 14.62
N THR A 184 -6.25 1.62 13.45
CA THR A 184 -5.44 0.60 12.75
C THR A 184 -4.72 1.24 11.56
N GLU A 185 -5.37 1.31 10.41
CA GLU A 185 -4.86 1.96 9.21
C GLU A 185 -6.02 2.44 8.32
N GLY A 186 -5.71 3.11 7.22
CA GLY A 186 -6.66 3.44 6.17
C GLY A 186 -6.88 2.29 5.19
N THR A 187 -7.92 2.38 4.34
CA THR A 187 -8.23 1.28 3.39
C THR A 187 -7.10 0.97 2.41
N ILE A 188 -6.23 1.95 2.12
CA ILE A 188 -5.06 1.78 1.25
C ILE A 188 -3.77 2.39 1.83
N SER A 189 -3.72 2.75 3.11
CA SER A 189 -2.63 3.55 3.67
C SER A 189 -2.37 3.29 5.14
N ASN A 190 -1.13 3.35 5.60
CA ASN A 190 -0.84 3.50 7.03
C ASN A 190 -1.10 4.95 7.49
N ILE A 191 -1.12 5.16 8.81
CA ILE A 191 -1.47 6.44 9.44
C ILE A 191 -0.49 6.79 10.55
N PHE A 192 -0.14 8.06 10.64
CA PHE A 192 0.76 8.61 11.66
C PHE A 192 0.17 9.88 12.26
N ILE A 193 0.25 10.01 13.59
CA ILE A 193 -0.03 11.26 14.31
C ILE A 193 1.26 11.88 14.80
N ILE A 194 1.23 13.19 15.01
CA ILE A 194 2.24 13.92 15.77
C ILE A 194 1.55 14.53 16.98
N LYS A 195 2.10 14.26 18.16
CA LYS A 195 1.64 14.85 19.41
C LYS A 195 2.83 15.24 20.28
N ASN A 196 2.86 16.48 20.76
CA ASN A 196 3.94 16.99 21.62
C ASN A 196 5.34 16.74 21.01
N ASN A 197 5.48 17.02 19.71
CA ASN A 197 6.73 16.84 18.93
C ASN A 197 7.24 15.38 18.85
N GLN A 198 6.40 14.39 19.14
CA GLN A 198 6.71 12.97 18.94
C GLN A 198 5.79 12.39 17.86
N LEU A 199 6.39 11.64 16.92
CA LEU A 199 5.68 10.87 15.92
C LEU A 199 5.12 9.58 16.54
N LYS A 200 3.89 9.21 16.22
CA LYS A 200 3.30 7.94 16.68
C LYS A 200 2.53 7.27 15.55
N THR A 201 2.70 5.96 15.40
CA THR A 201 1.94 5.11 14.46
C THR A 201 1.39 3.91 15.22
N PRO A 202 0.24 3.33 14.79
CA PRO A 202 -0.25 2.08 15.35
C PRO A 202 0.82 0.99 15.28
N ILE A 203 0.95 0.22 16.36
CA ILE A 203 1.81 -0.96 16.42
C ILE A 203 1.34 -2.02 15.40
N LEU A 204 2.28 -2.77 14.85
CA LEU A 204 1.97 -3.86 13.94
C LEU A 204 1.19 -4.96 14.69
N ASN A 205 0.02 -5.31 14.14
CA ASN A 205 -0.85 -6.40 14.58
C ASN A 205 -1.65 -6.89 13.37
N GLU A 206 -2.52 -7.89 13.52
CA GLU A 206 -3.30 -8.47 12.40
C GLU A 206 -4.11 -7.45 11.57
N PHE A 207 -4.39 -6.26 12.10
CA PHE A 207 -5.12 -5.19 11.42
C PHE A 207 -4.23 -4.15 10.73
N VAL A 208 -2.94 -4.08 11.06
CA VAL A 208 -2.02 -3.04 10.57
C VAL A 208 -0.96 -3.68 9.67
N LEU A 209 -1.00 -3.36 8.38
CA LEU A 209 -0.02 -3.84 7.43
C LEU A 209 1.35 -3.25 7.74
N SER A 210 2.39 -4.09 7.71
CA SER A 210 3.78 -3.64 7.68
C SER A 210 4.09 -2.96 6.34
N GLY A 211 3.71 -1.68 6.22
CA GLY A 211 3.88 -0.89 5.01
C GLY A 211 5.34 -0.52 4.76
N ILE A 212 5.78 -0.60 3.50
CA ILE A 212 7.17 -0.29 3.12
C ILE A 212 7.48 1.19 3.35
N ILE A 213 6.57 2.10 2.98
CA ILE A 213 6.77 3.53 3.24
C ILE A 213 6.63 3.86 4.73
N ARG A 214 5.76 3.17 5.47
CA ARG A 214 5.70 3.27 6.94
C ARG A 214 7.08 2.96 7.53
N GLN A 215 7.69 1.84 7.14
CA GLN A 215 9.03 1.47 7.62
C GLN A 215 10.06 2.52 7.21
N ALA A 216 10.03 3.02 5.97
CA ALA A 216 10.94 4.06 5.51
C ALA A 216 10.89 5.33 6.36
N ILE A 217 9.67 5.74 6.76
CA ILE A 217 9.49 6.89 7.64
C ILE A 217 10.11 6.64 9.02
N LEU A 218 9.93 5.44 9.59
CA LEU A 218 10.53 5.09 10.89
C LEU A 218 12.05 5.05 10.84
N ASP A 219 12.63 4.48 9.78
CA ASP A 219 14.08 4.45 9.57
C ASP A 219 14.65 5.87 9.46
N LEU A 220 14.02 6.73 8.65
CA LEU A 220 14.39 8.15 8.52
C LEU A 220 14.27 8.90 9.84
N CYS A 221 13.23 8.62 10.63
CA CYS A 221 13.09 9.22 11.95
C CYS A 221 14.21 8.79 12.90
N LEU A 222 14.62 7.52 12.87
CA LEU A 222 15.75 7.02 13.64
C LEU A 222 17.06 7.72 13.24
N GLU A 223 17.34 7.77 11.94
CA GLU A 223 18.56 8.39 11.38
C GLU A 223 18.67 9.89 11.67
N ASN A 224 17.52 10.59 11.74
CA ASN A 224 17.46 12.03 11.96
C ASN A 224 17.13 12.42 13.41
N ASN A 225 17.19 11.47 14.35
CA ASN A 225 16.87 11.69 15.77
C ASN A 225 15.48 12.31 16.01
N ILE A 226 14.50 11.99 15.17
CA ILE A 226 13.10 12.40 15.35
C ILE A 226 12.44 11.40 16.30
N PRO A 227 11.96 11.81 17.49
CA PRO A 227 11.33 10.90 18.43
C PRO A 227 10.09 10.25 17.82
N PHE A 228 10.05 8.92 17.83
CA PHE A 228 8.86 8.18 17.38
C PHE A 228 8.50 7.04 18.33
N LYS A 229 7.25 6.61 18.26
CA LYS A 229 6.74 5.46 19.00
C LYS A 229 5.78 4.62 18.14
N GLU A 230 5.99 3.31 18.12
CA GLU A 230 5.01 2.35 17.63
C GLU A 230 4.16 1.87 18.81
N ASP A 231 2.91 2.35 18.90
CA ASP A 231 2.05 2.10 20.05
C ASP A 231 0.58 2.28 19.68
N ARG A 232 -0.32 1.78 20.52
CA ARG A 232 -1.77 1.91 20.34
C ARG A 232 -2.17 3.38 20.28
N ILE A 233 -2.98 3.74 19.29
CA ILE A 233 -3.56 5.08 19.15
C ILE A 233 -5.07 4.96 19.34
N THR A 234 -5.61 5.64 20.35
CA THR A 234 -7.07 5.71 20.55
C THR A 234 -7.73 6.67 19.57
N GLU A 235 -9.03 6.50 19.34
CA GLU A 235 -9.85 7.49 18.62
C GLU A 235 -9.69 8.91 19.22
N ARG A 236 -9.61 9.01 20.56
CA ARG A 236 -9.40 10.29 21.26
C ARG A 236 -8.06 10.93 20.91
N GLU A 237 -6.95 10.19 21.03
CA GLU A 237 -5.62 10.69 20.68
C GLU A 237 -5.55 11.16 19.22
N LEU A 238 -6.25 10.48 18.32
CA LEU A 238 -6.33 10.87 16.91
C LEU A 238 -6.95 12.25 16.72
N TYR A 239 -8.03 12.58 17.43
CA TYR A 239 -8.65 13.91 17.40
C TYR A 239 -7.82 14.98 18.13
N GLU A 240 -7.06 14.59 19.15
CA GLU A 240 -6.21 15.49 19.94
C GLU A 240 -4.83 15.76 19.31
N ALA A 241 -4.47 15.03 18.25
CA ALA A 241 -3.20 15.16 17.52
C ALA A 241 -2.95 16.58 17.00
N ASP A 242 -1.69 16.99 17.04
CA ASP A 242 -1.26 18.30 16.54
C ASP A 242 -1.15 18.27 15.01
N GLU A 243 -0.63 17.17 14.47
CA GLU A 243 -0.61 16.87 13.03
C GLU A 243 -0.97 15.40 12.77
N LEU A 244 -1.41 15.10 11.55
CA LEU A 244 -1.78 13.76 11.12
C LEU A 244 -1.49 13.61 9.63
N PHE A 245 -0.99 12.45 9.20
CA PHE A 245 -0.81 12.14 7.79
C PHE A 245 -1.05 10.66 7.49
N LEU A 246 -1.32 10.38 6.21
CA LEU A 246 -1.43 9.03 5.65
C LEU A 246 -0.22 8.71 4.78
N THR A 247 0.09 7.43 4.62
CA THR A 247 1.17 7.01 3.74
C THR A 247 0.93 5.69 3.01
N ASN A 248 1.37 5.64 1.74
CA ASN A 248 1.57 4.41 0.97
C ASN A 248 2.53 4.68 -0.20
N SER A 249 2.91 3.64 -0.95
CA SER A 249 3.84 3.77 -2.08
C SER A 249 3.36 4.69 -3.20
N GLY A 250 2.05 4.90 -3.36
CA GLY A 250 1.48 5.73 -4.42
C GLY A 250 1.25 7.20 -4.05
N ILE A 251 1.01 7.51 -2.77
CA ILE A 251 0.69 8.87 -2.30
C ILE A 251 1.82 9.52 -1.49
N GLU A 252 2.88 8.77 -1.20
CA GLU A 252 3.99 9.17 -0.34
C GLU A 252 3.50 9.51 1.07
N ILE A 253 3.58 10.77 1.49
CA ILE A 253 3.01 11.30 2.74
C ILE A 253 1.94 12.32 2.40
N LEU A 254 0.68 12.02 2.74
CA LEU A 254 -0.43 12.91 2.47
C LEU A 254 -1.00 13.49 3.78
N PRO A 255 -0.86 14.81 4.02
CA PRO A 255 -1.32 15.42 5.26
C PRO A 255 -2.83 15.36 5.43
N VAL A 256 -3.32 15.22 6.65
CA VAL A 256 -4.75 15.24 7.00
C VAL A 256 -5.14 16.59 7.60
N ARG A 257 -6.31 17.10 7.21
CA ARG A 257 -6.85 18.39 7.65
C ARG A 257 -8.06 18.23 8.56
N ASN A 258 -8.85 17.16 8.39
CA ASN A 258 -10.05 16.92 9.19
C ASN A 258 -10.33 15.42 9.28
N ILE A 259 -10.93 15.04 10.41
CA ILE A 259 -11.38 13.70 10.74
C ILE A 259 -12.89 13.79 10.92
N ASN A 260 -13.66 13.09 10.10
CA ASN A 260 -15.09 13.31 9.97
C ASN A 260 -15.35 14.84 9.80
N HIS A 261 -16.32 15.40 10.53
CA HIS A 261 -16.58 16.84 10.50
C HIS A 261 -15.68 17.66 11.44
N HIS A 262 -14.77 17.02 12.19
CA HIS A 262 -13.87 17.68 13.12
C HIS A 262 -12.57 18.14 12.44
N LYS A 263 -12.21 19.40 12.67
CA LYS A 263 -11.04 20.06 12.08
C LYS A 263 -9.84 19.89 13.01
N LEU A 264 -8.69 19.47 12.48
CA LEU A 264 -7.46 19.39 13.28
C LEU A 264 -6.94 20.80 13.64
N LYS A 265 -6.19 20.91 14.74
CA LYS A 265 -5.70 22.20 15.26
C LYS A 265 -4.74 22.89 14.27
N ASN A 266 -3.76 22.18 13.73
CA ASN A 266 -2.68 22.79 12.96
C ASN A 266 -2.84 22.58 11.44
N ARG A 267 -3.81 23.26 10.83
CA ARG A 267 -4.19 23.02 9.42
C ARG A 267 -3.23 23.59 8.38
N GLY A 268 -2.37 24.54 8.77
CA GLY A 268 -1.57 25.32 7.82
C GLY A 268 -0.09 24.94 7.76
N THR A 269 0.60 24.94 8.90
CA THR A 269 2.07 24.86 8.89
C THR A 269 2.56 23.42 8.80
N ARG A 270 1.97 22.49 9.58
CA ARG A 270 2.33 21.06 9.67
C ARG A 270 3.85 20.82 9.55
N PRO A 271 4.67 21.50 10.36
CA PRO A 271 6.12 21.52 10.19
C PRO A 271 6.74 20.11 10.24
N MET A 272 6.29 19.25 11.16
CA MET A 272 6.87 17.91 11.30
C MET A 272 6.51 17.03 10.09
N THR A 273 5.25 17.05 9.66
CA THR A 273 4.80 16.31 8.46
C THR A 273 5.59 16.75 7.22
N LYS A 274 5.78 18.06 7.03
CA LYS A 274 6.58 18.59 5.90
C LYS A 274 8.04 18.17 5.98
N HIS A 275 8.63 18.24 7.17
CA HIS A 275 10.02 17.83 7.37
C HIS A 275 10.23 16.36 7.02
N ILE A 276 9.38 15.47 7.54
CA ILE A 276 9.44 14.03 7.24
C ILE A 276 9.19 13.77 5.74
N HIS A 277 8.24 14.48 5.11
CA HIS A 277 8.01 14.34 3.67
C HIS A 277 9.22 14.76 2.83
N MET A 278 9.92 15.84 3.20
CA MET A 278 11.17 16.23 2.53
C MET A 278 12.26 15.17 2.69
N LEU A 279 12.44 14.60 3.89
CA LEU A 279 13.39 13.50 4.11
C LEU A 279 13.05 12.28 3.23
N LEU A 280 11.76 11.92 3.16
CA LEU A 280 11.30 10.82 2.33
C LEU A 280 11.58 11.06 0.84
N LEU A 281 11.28 12.26 0.32
CA LEU A 281 11.55 12.62 -1.07
C LEU A 281 13.05 12.58 -1.40
N LYS A 282 13.89 13.09 -0.50
CA LYS A 282 15.35 13.01 -0.64
C LYS A 282 15.84 11.56 -0.74
N SER A 283 15.26 10.65 0.06
CA SER A 283 15.60 9.21 -0.01
C SER A 283 15.22 8.55 -1.34
N PHE A 284 14.29 9.13 -2.11
CA PHE A 284 13.97 8.67 -3.46
C PHE A 284 14.98 9.17 -4.48
N GLU A 285 15.48 10.40 -4.32
CA GLU A 285 16.52 10.98 -5.17
C GLU A 285 17.85 10.26 -5.00
N GLU A 286 18.17 9.80 -3.80
CA GLU A 286 19.39 9.02 -3.51
C GLU A 286 19.38 7.62 -4.16
N LEU A 287 18.26 7.19 -4.75
CA LEU A 287 18.25 6.01 -5.61
C LEU A 287 19.02 6.24 -6.91
N SER A 288 19.18 7.49 -7.38
CA SER A 288 19.66 7.91 -8.71
C SER A 288 21.11 7.57 -8.99
#